data_AF-A0AAV3X9Q3-F1
#
_entry.id   AF-A0AAV3X9Q3-F1
#
_cell.length_a   1.000
_cell.length_b   1.000
_cell.length_c   1.000
_cell.angle_alpha   90.00
_cell.angle_beta   90.00
_cell.angle_gamma   90.00
#
_symmetry.space_group_name_H-M   'P 1'
#
loop_
_entity.id
_entity.type
_entity.pdbx_description
1 polymer ?
#
loop_
_entity_poly.entity_id
_entity_poly.type
_entity_poly.pdbx_seq_one_letter_code
_entity_poly.pdbx_strand_id
1 'polypeptide(L)'
;MLVYEFKVKGKPTQYQAIEQAIWTAQFVGNKCWRYWIDNNRVSRGDLYRYNRQLRAEFPFVAALKYHACQASVDLCWSGMARFYDNCKKQISGKQGLPKFKKHSRSVDTPEATRLGSPTL
;
A
#
# COMPACT_ATOMS: atom_id res chain seq x y z
N MET A 1 10.87 10.06 -7.28
CA MET A 1 10.74 8.58 -7.31
C MET A 1 11.31 8.12 -8.64
N LEU A 2 12.53 7.60 -8.63
CA LEU A 2 13.13 6.96 -9.79
C LEU A 2 12.64 5.51 -9.81
N VAL A 3 12.00 5.09 -10.89
CA VAL A 3 11.46 3.73 -11.05
C VAL A 3 12.38 2.99 -12.00
N TYR A 4 13.13 2.02 -11.49
CA TYR A 4 13.90 1.10 -12.31
C TYR A 4 13.05 -0.15 -12.58
N GLU A 5 12.61 -0.33 -13.82
CA GLU A 5 11.87 -1.54 -14.22
C GLU A 5 12.85 -2.61 -14.73
N PHE A 6 13.26 -3.51 -13.84
CA PHE A 6 14.02 -4.70 -14.22
C PHE A 6 13.06 -5.87 -14.49
N LYS A 7 13.04 -6.38 -15.72
CA LYS A 7 12.30 -7.60 -16.07
C LYS A 7 13.09 -8.83 -15.60
N VAL A 8 12.90 -9.21 -14.34
CA VAL A 8 13.42 -10.47 -13.81
C VAL A 8 12.66 -11.64 -14.47
N LYS A 9 13.39 -12.56 -15.11
CA LYS A 9 12.86 -13.86 -15.55
C LYS A 9 12.77 -14.77 -14.33
N GLY A 10 11.60 -14.83 -13.71
CA GLY A 10 11.32 -15.63 -12.53
C GLY A 10 10.76 -17.02 -12.85
N LYS A 11 10.79 -17.91 -11.87
CA LYS A 11 10.01 -19.16 -11.91
C LYS A 11 8.51 -18.83 -11.78
N PRO A 12 7.59 -19.65 -12.32
CA PRO A 12 6.14 -19.43 -12.20
C PRO A 12 5.67 -19.21 -10.75
N THR A 13 6.27 -19.91 -9.79
CA THR A 13 6.00 -19.77 -8.35
C THR A 13 6.38 -18.40 -7.80
N GLN A 14 7.46 -17.79 -8.31
CA GLN A 14 7.89 -16.45 -7.90
C GLN A 14 6.92 -15.38 -8.42
N TYR A 15 6.43 -15.52 -9.65
CA TYR A 15 5.40 -14.62 -10.19
C TYR A 15 4.10 -14.70 -9.39
N GLN A 16 3.67 -15.92 -9.01
CA GLN A 16 2.49 -16.10 -8.16
C GLN A 16 2.66 -15.44 -6.79
N ALA A 17 3.84 -15.57 -6.17
CA ALA A 17 4.12 -14.91 -4.90
C ALA A 17 4.08 -13.37 -5.01
N ILE A 18 4.57 -12.82 -6.13
CA ILE A 18 4.50 -11.38 -6.40
C ILE A 18 3.05 -10.92 -6.57
N GLU A 19 2.26 -11.62 -7.38
CA GLU A 19 0.83 -11.30 -7.56
C GLU A 19 0.07 -11.36 -6.24
N GLN A 20 0.31 -12.39 -5.42
CA GLN A 20 -0.28 -12.50 -4.09
C GLN A 20 0.14 -11.35 -3.17
N ALA A 21 1.40 -10.93 -3.21
CA ALA A 21 1.88 -9.78 -2.44
C ALA A 21 1.22 -8.47 -2.89
N ILE A 22 1.05 -8.26 -4.20
CA ILE A 22 0.37 -7.10 -4.78
C ILE A 22 -1.09 -7.07 -4.35
N TRP A 23 -1.80 -8.20 -4.43
CA TRP A 23 -3.20 -8.30 -4.02
C TRP A 23 -3.36 -8.07 -2.51
N THR A 24 -2.45 -8.60 -1.71
CA THR A 24 -2.45 -8.40 -0.26
C THR A 24 -2.22 -6.93 0.11
N ALA A 25 -1.25 -6.27 -0.51
CA ALA A 25 -1.00 -4.83 -0.31
C ALA A 25 -2.21 -3.97 -0.73
N GLN A 26 -2.85 -4.32 -1.85
CA GLN A 26 -4.08 -3.67 -2.31
C GLN A 26 -5.24 -3.87 -1.32
N PHE A 27 -5.39 -5.08 -0.77
CA PHE A 27 -6.39 -5.39 0.24
C PHE A 27 -6.19 -4.53 1.50
N VAL A 28 -4.98 -4.48 2.04
CA VAL A 28 -4.64 -3.64 3.21
C VAL A 28 -4.95 -2.18 2.91
N GLY A 29 -4.53 -1.68 1.75
CA GLY A 29 -4.79 -0.29 1.38
C GLY A 29 -6.28 0.04 1.27
N ASN A 30 -7.07 -0.82 0.61
CA ASN A 30 -8.52 -0.64 0.50
C ASN A 30 -9.23 -0.70 1.86
N LYS A 31 -8.78 -1.57 2.76
CA LYS A 31 -9.29 -1.63 4.14
C LYS A 31 -8.96 -0.35 4.91
N CYS A 32 -7.74 0.18 4.80
CA CYS A 32 -7.37 1.47 5.40
C CYS A 32 -8.21 2.62 4.86
N TRP A 33 -8.48 2.66 3.55
CA TRP A 33 -9.40 3.64 2.95
C TRP A 33 -10.81 3.52 3.49
N ARG A 34 -11.33 2.29 3.60
CA ARG A 34 -12.67 2.04 4.15
C ARG A 34 -12.74 2.51 5.60
N TYR A 35 -11.77 2.12 6.42
CA TYR A 35 -11.67 2.54 7.82
C TYR A 35 -11.65 4.07 7.95
N TRP A 36 -10.93 4.77 7.08
CA TRP A 36 -10.88 6.23 7.08
C TRP A 36 -12.18 6.90 6.63
N ILE A 37 -12.94 6.29 5.72
CA ILE A 37 -14.27 6.80 5.30
C ILE A 37 -15.30 6.60 6.42
N ASP A 38 -15.27 5.44 7.07
CA ASP A 38 -16.27 5.05 8.06
C ASP A 38 -16.05 5.73 9.42
N ASN A 39 -14.83 6.20 9.71
CA ASN A 39 -14.47 6.83 10.98
C ASN A 39 -14.09 8.30 10.78
N ASN A 40 -14.62 9.17 11.64
CA ASN A 40 -14.27 10.59 11.60
C ASN A 40 -12.95 10.85 12.35
N ARG A 41 -12.11 11.76 11.84
CA ARG A 41 -10.83 12.18 12.47
C ARG A 41 -9.78 11.06 12.66
N VAL A 42 -9.65 10.15 11.70
CA VAL A 42 -8.61 9.11 11.72
C VAL A 42 -7.22 9.72 11.57
N SER A 43 -6.31 9.39 12.50
CA SER A 43 -4.90 9.76 12.44
C SER A 43 -4.06 8.70 11.72
N ARG A 44 -2.82 9.06 11.31
CA ARG A 44 -1.85 8.09 10.77
C ARG A 44 -1.57 6.96 11.76
N GLY A 45 -1.53 7.26 13.06
CA GLY A 45 -1.31 6.27 14.12
C GLY A 45 -2.43 5.23 14.18
N ASP A 46 -3.68 5.65 13.97
CA ASP A 46 -4.84 4.76 13.98
C ASP A 46 -4.80 3.78 12.81
N LEU A 47 -4.35 4.22 11.63
CA LEU A 47 -4.18 3.33 10.47
C LEU A 47 -3.11 2.26 10.71
N TYR A 48 -2.02 2.59 11.41
CA TYR A 48 -1.02 1.58 11.77
C TYR A 48 -1.55 0.57 12.80
N ARG A 49 -2.34 1.03 13.78
CA ARG A 49 -3.01 0.15 14.74
C ARG A 49 -4.00 -0.77 14.03
N TYR A 50 -4.78 -0.22 13.10
CA TYR A 50 -5.73 -0.98 12.29
C TYR A 50 -5.02 -2.02 11.40
N ASN A 51 -3.89 -1.68 10.77
CA ASN A 51 -3.08 -2.64 10.03
C ASN A 51 -2.59 -3.80 10.93
N ARG A 52 -2.20 -3.51 12.17
CA ARG A 52 -1.84 -4.57 13.13
C ARG A 52 -3.01 -5.51 13.42
N GLN A 53 -4.23 -4.99 13.52
CA GLN A 53 -5.45 -5.80 13.67
C GLN A 53 -5.71 -6.65 12.42
N LEU A 54 -5.62 -6.06 11.22
CA LEU A 54 -5.76 -6.81 9.96
C LEU A 54 -4.75 -7.95 9.84
N ARG A 55 -3.50 -7.74 10.30
CA ARG A 55 -2.48 -8.80 10.33
C ARG A 55 -2.81 -9.91 11.33
N ALA A 56 -3.49 -9.60 12.43
CA ALA A 56 -3.92 -10.60 13.40
C ALA A 56 -5.14 -11.40 12.89
N GLU A 57 -6.03 -10.75 12.15
CA GLU A 57 -7.26 -11.33 11.61
C GLU A 57 -7.01 -12.18 10.35
N PHE A 58 -6.11 -11.73 9.47
CA PHE A 58 -5.89 -12.34 8.17
C PHE A 58 -4.47 -12.94 8.05
N PRO A 59 -4.33 -14.28 8.07
CA PRO A 59 -3.03 -14.94 7.98
C PRO A 59 -2.25 -14.59 6.70
N PHE A 60 -2.93 -14.37 5.58
CA PHE A 60 -2.29 -13.96 4.33
C PHE A 60 -1.70 -12.53 4.40
N VAL A 61 -2.27 -11.65 5.23
CA VAL A 61 -1.72 -10.32 5.49
C VAL A 61 -0.52 -10.43 6.44
N ALA A 62 -0.56 -11.35 7.41
CA ALA A 62 0.56 -11.66 8.28
C ALA A 62 1.77 -12.20 7.50
N ALA A 63 1.53 -13.03 6.49
CA ALA A 63 2.55 -13.61 5.61
C ALA A 63 3.32 -12.56 4.79
N LEU A 64 2.71 -11.40 4.52
CA LEU A 64 3.40 -10.30 3.86
C LEU A 64 4.42 -9.65 4.81
N LYS A 65 5.59 -9.27 4.28
CA LYS A 65 6.64 -8.56 5.04
C LYS A 65 6.05 -7.31 5.71
N TYR A 66 6.35 -7.13 7.00
CA TYR A 66 5.82 -6.02 7.81
C TYR A 66 6.05 -4.64 7.15
N HIS A 67 7.23 -4.41 6.59
CA HIS A 67 7.55 -3.16 5.88
C HIS A 67 6.67 -2.91 4.66
N ALA A 68 6.25 -3.95 3.92
CA ALA A 68 5.35 -3.79 2.78
C ALA A 68 3.94 -3.36 3.23
N CYS A 69 3.49 -3.87 4.37
CA CYS A 69 2.24 -3.43 4.98
C CYS A 69 2.34 -1.97 5.45
N GLN A 70 3.46 -1.57 6.06
CA GLN A 70 3.69 -0.17 6.46
C GLN A 70 3.70 0.78 5.26
N ALA A 71 4.44 0.42 4.20
CA ALA A 71 4.49 1.22 2.98
C ALA A 71 3.09 1.38 2.35
N SER A 72 2.28 0.32 2.37
CA SER A 72 0.89 0.37 1.90
C SER A 72 0.04 1.35 2.72
N VAL A 73 0.20 1.38 4.05
CA VAL A 73 -0.45 2.36 4.93
C VAL A 73 0.01 3.78 4.63
N ASP A 74 1.30 3.99 4.40
CA ASP A 74 1.88 5.31 4.12
C ASP A 74 1.45 5.88 2.78
N LEU A 75 1.34 5.04 1.76
CA LEU A 75 0.76 5.40 0.48
C LEU A 75 -0.72 5.80 0.63
N CYS A 76 -1.48 5.06 1.45
CA CYS A 76 -2.87 5.40 1.73
C CYS A 76 -2.99 6.73 2.46
N TRP A 77 -2.20 6.93 3.52
CA TRP A 77 -2.13 8.20 4.25
C TRP A 77 -1.79 9.37 3.34
N SER A 78 -0.78 9.20 2.48
CA SER A 78 -0.40 10.22 1.49
C SER A 78 -1.55 10.53 0.52
N GLY A 79 -2.32 9.53 0.12
CA GLY A 79 -3.53 9.69 -0.69
C GLY A 79 -4.64 10.48 0.04
N MET A 80 -4.89 10.16 1.31
CA MET A 80 -5.87 10.85 2.17
C MET A 80 -5.47 12.31 2.42
N ALA A 81 -4.19 12.58 2.70
CA ALA A 81 -3.66 13.93 2.87
C ALA A 81 -3.84 14.76 1.59
N ARG A 82 -3.48 14.20 0.43
CA ARG A 82 -3.71 14.84 -0.87
C ARG A 82 -5.19 15.11 -1.14
N PHE A 83 -6.08 14.19 -0.73
CA PHE A 83 -7.52 14.40 -0.85
C PHE A 83 -7.98 15.63 -0.05
N TYR A 84 -7.60 15.71 1.24
CA TYR A 84 -7.91 16.89 2.06
C TYR A 84 -7.31 18.19 1.52
N ASP A 85 -6.07 18.16 1.04
CA ASP A 85 -5.43 19.34 0.46
C ASP A 85 -6.16 19.81 -0.80
N ASN A 86 -6.62 18.89 -1.65
CA ASN A 86 -7.42 19.21 -2.83
C ASN A 86 -8.79 19.79 -2.44
N CYS A 87 -9.42 19.27 -1.38
CA CYS A 87 -10.66 19.82 -0.85
C CYS A 87 -10.48 21.25 -0.33
N LYS A 88 -9.44 21.51 0.46
CA LYS A 88 -9.10 22.84 0.98
C LYS A 88 -8.83 23.85 -0.14
N LYS A 89 -8.13 23.42 -1.19
CA LYS A 89 -7.78 24.25 -2.35
C LYS A 89 -8.92 24.44 -3.37
N GLN A 90 -10.10 23.86 -3.11
CA GLN A 90 -11.28 23.95 -3.98
C GLN A 90 -11.00 23.57 -5.45
N ILE A 91 -10.18 22.53 -5.67
CA ILE A 91 -9.80 22.10 -7.02
C ILE A 91 -10.97 21.35 -7.68
N SER A 92 -11.56 21.95 -8.72
CA SER A 92 -12.66 21.35 -9.48
C SER A 92 -12.29 19.98 -10.06
N GLY A 93 -13.21 19.02 -9.97
CA GLY A 93 -13.04 17.65 -10.46
C GLY A 93 -12.22 16.69 -9.57
N LYS A 94 -11.54 17.17 -8.52
CA LYS A 94 -10.76 16.34 -7.57
C LYS A 94 -11.35 16.25 -6.16
N GLN A 95 -12.53 16.82 -5.94
CA GLN A 95 -13.26 16.84 -4.66
C GLN A 95 -14.24 15.66 -4.45
N GLY A 96 -14.26 14.67 -5.34
CA GLY A 96 -15.18 13.52 -5.22
C GLY A 96 -14.73 12.49 -4.18
N LEU A 97 -15.68 11.67 -3.69
CA LEU A 97 -15.40 10.59 -2.73
C LEU A 97 -14.22 9.70 -3.17
N PRO A 98 -13.34 9.27 -2.23
CA PRO A 98 -12.23 8.40 -2.58
C PRO A 98 -12.71 7.11 -3.24
N LYS A 99 -12.14 6.78 -4.39
CA LYS A 99 -12.43 5.53 -5.08
C LYS A 99 -11.41 4.47 -4.66
N PHE A 100 -11.89 3.28 -4.30
CA PHE A 100 -11.02 2.15 -4.01
C PHE A 100 -10.18 1.76 -5.23
N LYS A 101 -8.95 1.33 -4.97
CA LYS A 101 -8.03 0.92 -6.02
C LYS A 101 -8.49 -0.43 -6.57
N LYS A 102 -8.72 -0.48 -7.90
CA LYS A 102 -9.13 -1.70 -8.62
C LYS A 102 -7.96 -2.55 -9.10
N HIS A 103 -6.85 -1.90 -9.46
CA HIS A 103 -5.64 -2.59 -9.93
C HIS A 103 -4.40 -1.97 -9.28
N SER A 104 -3.52 -2.82 -8.75
CA SER A 104 -2.18 -2.47 -8.30
C SER A 104 -1.15 -3.18 -9.19
N ARG A 105 -0.01 -2.53 -9.45
CA ARG A 105 1.09 -3.09 -10.26
C ARG A 105 2.38 -3.29 -9.47
N SER A 106 2.41 -2.84 -8.22
CA SER A 106 3.62 -2.85 -7.40
C SER A 106 3.29 -2.99 -5.92
N VAL A 107 4.26 -3.50 -5.17
CA VAL A 107 4.29 -3.53 -3.71
C VAL A 107 5.68 -3.06 -3.28
N ASP A 108 5.75 -2.09 -2.37
CA ASP A 108 7.02 -1.56 -1.91
C ASP A 108 7.61 -2.47 -0.82
N THR A 109 8.82 -2.97 -1.04
CA THR A 109 9.62 -3.68 -0.04
C THR A 109 11.02 -3.07 0.03
N PRO A 110 11.56 -2.74 1.21
CA PRO A 110 12.86 -2.08 1.35
C PRO A 110 14.07 -2.89 0.83
N GLU A 111 13.89 -4.18 0.52
CA GLU A 111 14.95 -5.03 -0.01
C GLU A 111 15.31 -4.70 -1.47
N ALA A 112 14.46 -3.99 -2.22
CA ALA A 112 14.79 -3.55 -3.58
C ALA A 112 15.88 -2.46 -3.62
N THR A 113 16.20 -1.82 -2.48
CA THR A 113 17.20 -0.73 -2.41
C THR A 113 18.59 -1.22 -1.98
N ARG A 114 18.78 -2.53 -1.70
CA ARG A 114 20.10 -3.11 -1.35
C ARG A 114 20.64 -4.15 -2.34
N LEU A 115 20.07 -4.25 -3.54
CA LEU A 115 20.70 -5.02 -4.64
C LEU A 115 21.47 -4.05 -5.55
N GLY A 116 22.45 -3.39 -4.93
CA GLY A 116 23.41 -2.51 -5.58
C GLY A 116 24.82 -2.80 -5.09
N SER A 117 25.17 -4.08 -4.90
CA SER A 117 26.54 -4.56 -4.70
C SER A 117 26.60 -6.05 -5.07
N PRO A 118 27.19 -6.43 -6.22
CA PRO A 118 27.53 -7.82 -6.47
C PRO A 118 28.71 -8.16 -5.56
N THR A 119 28.48 -8.99 -4.55
CA THR A 119 29.56 -9.68 -3.84
C THR A 119 29.72 -11.05 -4.50
N LEU A 120 30.66 -11.12 -5.44
CA LEU A 120 31.63 -12.20 -5.51
C LEU A 120 32.84 -11.76 -4.68
#